data_AF-A0A7J4KD53-F1
#
_entry.id   AF-A0A7J4KD53-F1
#
_cell.length_a   1.000
_cell.length_b   1.000
_cell.length_c   1.000
_cell.angle_alpha   90.00
_cell.angle_beta   90.00
_cell.angle_gamma   90.00
#
_symmetry.space_group_name_H-M   'P 1'
#
loop_
_entity.id
_entity.type
_entity.pdbx_description
1 polymer ?
#
loop_
_entity_poly.entity_id
_entity_poly.type
_entity_poly.pdbx_seq_one_letter_code
_entity_poly.pdbx_strand_id
1 'polypeptide(L)'
;MKRILPDLLISPDSFFSARMKEPQDLKIPGIIVIIGAVIAAVGSYLISGIYAGMFAAAGGEGMATLMGVVGGISAFFGFIIVWWLIFAGIFYLLSMVFSGNGTFRRTLEHVGYGLVPVIIGSCLSLLVSLSYLPMIEIPVITNIQDPAAIQRMMSLILEDPAYLEFTRVTSLISVIFLAWSANLWIFGIRHARALTVKSALVVVLVPVVLYSIAVLALAFGVITFPGGFT
;
A
#
# COMPACT_ATOMS: atom_id res chain seq x y z
N MET A 1 1.49 25.07 -20.81
CA MET A 1 1.34 23.67 -20.37
C MET A 1 0.93 23.65 -18.90
N LYS A 2 -0.26 23.14 -18.55
CA LYS A 2 -0.69 23.00 -17.14
C LYS A 2 0.28 22.05 -16.41
N ARG A 3 0.79 22.46 -15.25
CA ARG A 3 1.71 21.65 -14.44
C ARG A 3 0.90 20.69 -13.56
N ILE A 4 0.50 19.56 -14.15
CA ILE A 4 -0.40 18.56 -13.52
C ILE A 4 0.07 18.15 -12.12
N LEU A 5 1.36 17.86 -11.94
CA LEU A 5 1.89 17.30 -10.69
C LEU A 5 2.03 18.35 -9.56
N PRO A 6 2.62 19.54 -9.78
CA PRO A 6 2.60 20.62 -8.79
C PRO A 6 1.20 21.04 -8.36
N ASP A 7 0.27 21.18 -9.33
CA ASP A 7 -1.11 21.58 -9.02
C ASP A 7 -1.80 20.55 -8.13
N LEU A 8 -1.61 19.26 -8.41
CA LEU A 8 -2.13 18.16 -7.59
C LEU A 8 -1.57 18.19 -6.16
N LEU A 9 -0.25 18.33 -6.01
CA LEU A 9 0.42 18.19 -4.71
C LEU A 9 0.31 19.42 -3.81
N ILE A 10 0.28 20.63 -4.40
CA ILE A 10 0.33 21.90 -3.68
C ILE A 10 -1.07 22.54 -3.59
N SER A 11 -1.90 22.35 -4.62
CA SER A 11 -3.22 23.00 -4.72
C SER A 11 -4.32 21.99 -5.11
N PRO A 12 -4.51 20.91 -4.32
CA PRO A 12 -5.39 19.81 -4.67
C PRO A 12 -6.83 20.24 -4.95
N ASP A 13 -7.37 21.21 -4.21
CA ASP A 13 -8.73 21.71 -4.43
C ASP A 13 -8.91 22.30 -5.84
N SER A 14 -7.98 23.16 -6.25
CA SER A 14 -7.96 23.75 -7.60
C SER A 14 -7.77 22.69 -8.68
N PHE A 15 -6.89 21.72 -8.43
CA PHE A 15 -6.65 20.61 -9.36
C PHE A 15 -7.91 19.79 -9.62
N PHE A 16 -8.57 19.29 -8.56
CA PHE A 16 -9.76 18.45 -8.70
C PHE A 16 -10.98 19.25 -9.22
N SER A 17 -11.13 20.51 -8.80
CA SER A 17 -12.14 21.41 -9.38
C SER A 17 -11.98 21.59 -10.88
N ALA A 18 -10.74 21.73 -11.37
CA ALA A 18 -10.47 21.81 -12.81
C ALA A 18 -10.83 20.51 -13.54
N ARG A 19 -10.60 19.34 -12.93
CA ARG A 19 -10.94 18.03 -13.52
C ARG A 19 -12.44 17.79 -13.67
N MET A 20 -13.26 18.44 -12.85
CA MET A 20 -14.72 18.36 -13.01
C MET A 20 -15.23 18.99 -14.31
N LYS A 21 -14.43 19.85 -14.98
CA LYS A 21 -14.76 20.47 -16.27
C LYS A 21 -14.39 19.59 -17.47
N GLU A 22 -13.65 18.50 -17.24
CA GLU A 22 -13.19 17.58 -18.27
C GLU A 22 -14.00 16.26 -18.18
N PRO A 23 -14.13 15.50 -19.28
CA PRO A 23 -14.74 14.17 -19.23
C PRO A 23 -14.03 13.25 -18.24
N GLN A 24 -14.74 12.22 -17.76
CA GLN A 24 -14.14 11.20 -16.89
C GLN A 24 -13.06 10.42 -17.65
N ASP A 25 -11.82 10.49 -17.18
CA ASP A 25 -10.70 9.79 -17.79
C ASP A 25 -9.89 9.01 -16.75
N LEU A 26 -9.63 7.74 -17.04
CA LEU A 26 -8.86 6.84 -16.18
C LEU A 26 -7.45 6.59 -16.71
N LYS A 27 -7.06 7.15 -17.87
CA LYS A 27 -5.73 6.91 -18.45
C LYS A 27 -4.60 7.34 -17.53
N ILE A 28 -4.60 8.61 -17.10
CA ILE A 28 -3.55 9.12 -16.21
C ILE A 28 -3.63 8.47 -14.80
N PRO A 29 -4.81 8.41 -14.14
CA PRO A 29 -4.94 7.68 -12.87
C PRO A 29 -4.47 6.22 -12.96
N GLY A 30 -4.81 5.52 -14.06
CA GLY A 30 -4.40 4.14 -14.29
C GLY A 30 -2.90 3.99 -14.46
N ILE A 31 -2.23 4.92 -15.15
CA ILE A 31 -0.75 4.93 -15.24
C ILE A 31 -0.13 5.11 -13.85
N ILE A 32 -0.65 6.03 -13.03
CA ILE A 32 -0.19 6.23 -11.65
C ILE A 32 -0.31 4.93 -10.85
N VAL A 33 -1.47 4.27 -10.93
CA VAL A 33 -1.72 3.00 -10.23
C VAL A 33 -0.79 1.88 -10.72
N ILE A 34 -0.57 1.76 -12.02
CA ILE A 34 0.35 0.75 -12.59
C ILE A 34 1.78 0.98 -12.12
N ILE A 35 2.24 2.24 -12.04
CA ILE A 35 3.57 2.55 -11.50
C ILE A 35 3.68 2.06 -10.05
N GLY A 36 2.69 2.38 -9.21
CA GLY A 36 2.64 1.88 -7.83
C GLY A 36 2.63 0.35 -7.74
N ALA A 37 1.86 -0.30 -8.61
CA ALA A 37 1.78 -1.76 -8.68
C ALA A 37 3.12 -2.41 -9.05
N VAL A 38 3.87 -1.82 -10.00
CA VAL A 38 5.21 -2.28 -10.36
C VAL A 38 6.18 -2.13 -9.18
N ILE A 39 6.15 -1.00 -8.47
CA ILE A 39 7.01 -0.78 -7.29
C ILE A 39 6.68 -1.80 -6.19
N ALA A 40 5.39 -2.05 -5.93
CA ALA A 40 4.95 -3.06 -4.97
C ALA A 40 5.41 -4.47 -5.39
N ALA A 41 5.33 -4.80 -6.67
CA ALA A 41 5.81 -6.08 -7.21
C ALA A 41 7.31 -6.29 -6.96
N VAL A 42 8.12 -5.26 -7.23
CA VAL A 42 9.58 -5.30 -6.99
C VAL A 42 9.88 -5.47 -5.51
N GLY A 43 9.23 -4.70 -4.63
CA GLY A 43 9.43 -4.83 -3.18
C GLY A 43 9.05 -6.22 -2.66
N SER A 44 7.91 -6.75 -3.09
CA SER A 44 7.45 -8.08 -2.69
C SER A 44 8.34 -9.20 -3.24
N TYR A 45 8.87 -9.06 -4.46
CA TYR A 45 9.85 -10.01 -5.00
C TYR A 45 11.09 -10.12 -4.10
N LEU A 46 11.62 -8.98 -3.63
CA LEU A 46 12.80 -8.94 -2.77
C LEU A 46 12.53 -9.60 -1.41
N ILE A 47 11.42 -9.24 -0.75
CA ILE A 47 11.05 -9.79 0.57
C ILE A 47 10.73 -11.29 0.47
N SER A 48 10.01 -11.72 -0.57
CA SER A 48 9.68 -13.13 -0.80
C SER A 48 10.93 -13.98 -1.05
N GLY A 49 11.98 -13.39 -1.63
CA GLY A 49 13.29 -14.03 -1.77
C GLY A 49 13.96 -14.36 -0.44
N ILE A 50 13.77 -13.54 0.60
CA ILE A 50 14.28 -13.81 1.96
C ILE A 50 13.59 -15.04 2.54
N TYR A 51 12.26 -15.09 2.47
CA TYR A 51 11.49 -16.24 2.94
C TYR A 51 11.88 -17.52 2.20
N ALA A 52 12.26 -17.43 0.93
CA ALA A 52 12.74 -18.60 0.20
C ALA A 52 14.11 -19.11 0.68
N GLY A 53 14.98 -18.23 1.19
CA GLY A 53 16.23 -18.64 1.84
C GLY A 53 16.01 -19.58 3.02
N MET A 54 14.87 -19.46 3.70
CA MET A 54 14.49 -20.38 4.78
C MET A 54 14.29 -21.82 4.29
N PHE A 55 13.81 -21.95 3.06
CA PHE A 55 13.56 -23.24 2.43
C PHE A 55 14.74 -23.70 1.58
N ALA A 56 15.91 -23.05 1.66
CA ALA A 56 17.05 -23.39 0.83
C ALA A 56 17.48 -24.88 0.94
N ALA A 57 17.34 -25.48 2.13
CA ALA A 57 17.63 -26.91 2.34
C ALA A 57 16.58 -27.87 1.75
N ALA A 58 15.36 -27.39 1.47
CA ALA A 58 14.22 -28.25 1.10
C ALA A 58 13.59 -27.92 -0.28
N GLY A 59 13.78 -26.70 -0.78
CA GLY A 59 13.10 -26.16 -1.96
C GLY A 59 13.84 -26.35 -3.28
N GLY A 60 15.11 -26.76 -3.25
CA GLY A 60 15.95 -26.93 -4.45
C GLY A 60 16.30 -25.62 -5.18
N GLU A 61 17.11 -25.74 -6.24
CA GLU A 61 17.49 -24.62 -7.09
C GLU A 61 16.27 -24.10 -7.86
N GLY A 62 15.71 -22.97 -7.43
CA GLY A 62 14.57 -22.31 -8.09
C GLY A 62 13.46 -21.84 -7.16
N MET A 63 13.41 -22.33 -5.90
CA MET A 63 12.38 -21.92 -4.93
C MET A 63 12.37 -20.41 -4.68
N ALA A 64 13.55 -19.79 -4.59
CA ALA A 64 13.68 -18.35 -4.42
C ALA A 64 13.09 -17.55 -5.57
N THR A 65 13.38 -17.95 -6.81
CA THR A 65 12.79 -17.32 -8.00
C THR A 65 11.29 -17.52 -8.04
N LEU A 66 10.79 -18.72 -7.73
CA LEU A 66 9.36 -19.01 -7.72
C LEU A 66 8.61 -18.16 -6.69
N MET A 67 9.06 -18.15 -5.44
CA MET A 67 8.46 -17.34 -4.37
C MET A 67 8.53 -15.85 -4.68
N GLY A 68 9.67 -15.38 -5.19
CA GLY A 68 9.83 -14.01 -5.66
C GLY A 68 8.79 -13.63 -6.72
N VAL A 69 8.63 -14.45 -7.77
CA VAL A 69 7.67 -14.20 -8.84
C VAL A 69 6.23 -14.23 -8.33
N VAL A 70 5.86 -15.23 -7.52
CA VAL A 70 4.51 -15.33 -6.93
C VAL A 70 4.23 -14.13 -6.03
N GLY A 71 5.18 -13.74 -5.18
CA GLY A 71 5.07 -12.56 -4.32
C GLY A 71 4.93 -11.28 -5.14
N GLY A 72 5.74 -11.12 -6.19
CA GLY A 72 5.69 -9.96 -7.08
C GLY A 72 4.35 -9.83 -7.82
N ILE A 73 3.86 -10.92 -8.42
CA ILE A 73 2.54 -10.94 -9.10
C ILE A 73 1.42 -10.64 -8.11
N SER A 74 1.46 -11.25 -6.92
CA SER A 74 0.46 -11.05 -5.88
C SER A 74 0.41 -9.59 -5.42
N ALA A 75 1.57 -8.96 -5.21
CA ALA A 75 1.65 -7.56 -4.81
C ALA A 75 1.25 -6.60 -5.93
N PHE A 76 1.54 -6.92 -7.20
CA PHE A 76 1.09 -6.13 -8.34
C PHE A 76 -0.43 -5.99 -8.36
N PHE A 77 -1.14 -7.12 -8.34
CA PHE A 77 -2.60 -7.12 -8.34
C PHE A 77 -3.17 -6.65 -7.00
N GLY A 78 -2.54 -7.02 -5.89
CA GLY A 78 -2.88 -6.55 -4.56
C GLY A 78 -2.88 -5.02 -4.48
N PHE A 79 -1.88 -4.37 -5.07
CA PHE A 79 -1.84 -2.90 -5.11
C PHE A 79 -3.01 -2.32 -5.88
N ILE A 80 -3.28 -2.82 -7.09
CA ILE A 80 -4.40 -2.34 -7.92
C ILE A 80 -5.74 -2.54 -7.19
N ILE A 81 -5.96 -3.72 -6.63
CA ILE A 81 -7.23 -4.08 -5.99
C ILE A 81 -7.41 -3.27 -4.70
N VAL A 82 -6.44 -3.29 -3.80
CA VAL A 82 -6.56 -2.65 -2.48
C VAL A 82 -6.54 -1.13 -2.63
N TRP A 83 -5.45 -0.57 -3.16
CA TRP A 83 -5.22 0.88 -3.14
C TRP A 83 -6.12 1.65 -4.10
N TRP A 84 -6.55 1.04 -5.20
CA TRP A 84 -7.38 1.72 -6.18
C TRP A 84 -8.85 1.32 -6.08
N LEU A 85 -9.18 0.04 -6.24
CA LEU A 85 -10.57 -0.41 -6.31
C LEU A 85 -11.27 -0.39 -4.95
N ILE A 86 -10.65 -0.97 -3.91
CA ILE A 86 -11.24 -1.07 -2.57
C ILE A 86 -11.33 0.30 -1.93
N PHE A 87 -10.26 1.12 -1.93
CA PHE A 87 -10.33 2.48 -1.37
C PHE A 87 -11.36 3.35 -2.11
N ALA A 88 -11.43 3.30 -3.45
CA ALA A 88 -12.48 4.00 -4.19
C ALA A 88 -13.87 3.47 -3.85
N GLY A 89 -14.03 2.15 -3.70
CA GLY A 89 -15.26 1.51 -3.26
C GLY A 89 -15.69 2.02 -1.90
N ILE A 90 -14.81 1.98 -0.90
CA ILE A 90 -15.06 2.46 0.46
C ILE A 90 -15.47 3.94 0.44
N PHE A 91 -14.71 4.81 -0.21
CA PHE A 91 -15.06 6.24 -0.27
C PHE A 91 -16.39 6.48 -0.98
N TYR A 92 -16.66 5.76 -2.07
CA TYR A 92 -17.93 5.84 -2.77
C TYR A 92 -19.09 5.41 -1.87
N LEU A 93 -18.98 4.27 -1.19
CA LEU A 93 -20.02 3.74 -0.33
C LEU A 93 -20.26 4.63 0.89
N LEU A 94 -19.20 5.05 1.59
CA LEU A 94 -19.31 5.93 2.75
C LEU A 94 -19.88 7.30 2.38
N SER A 95 -19.57 7.82 1.18
CA SER A 95 -20.12 9.10 0.72
C SER A 95 -21.65 9.08 0.54
N MET A 96 -22.26 7.90 0.34
CA MET A 96 -23.71 7.80 0.18
C MET A 96 -24.47 8.18 1.46
N VAL A 97 -23.89 7.92 2.64
CA VAL A 97 -24.44 8.34 3.93
C VAL A 97 -24.58 9.87 4.01
N PHE A 98 -23.72 10.59 3.30
CA PHE A 98 -23.72 12.06 3.22
C PHE A 98 -24.41 12.58 1.95
N SER A 99 -25.26 11.77 1.33
CA SER A 99 -25.97 12.12 0.08
C SER A 99 -25.04 12.49 -1.08
N GLY A 100 -23.86 11.85 -1.15
CA GLY A 100 -22.90 12.08 -2.22
C GLY A 100 -23.43 11.73 -3.62
N ASN A 101 -23.22 12.63 -4.57
CA ASN A 101 -23.70 12.54 -5.95
C ASN A 101 -22.54 12.38 -6.94
N GLY A 102 -22.72 11.65 -8.04
CA GLY A 102 -21.69 11.41 -9.06
C GLY A 102 -21.47 9.93 -9.34
N THR A 103 -20.53 9.62 -10.23
CA THR A 103 -20.28 8.23 -10.65
C THR A 103 -19.14 7.60 -9.86
N PHE A 104 -19.19 6.27 -9.75
CA PHE A 104 -18.05 5.50 -9.22
C PHE A 104 -16.79 5.72 -10.07
N ARG A 105 -16.95 5.81 -11.40
CA ARG A 105 -15.84 6.07 -12.33
C ARG A 105 -15.11 7.39 -12.04
N ARG A 106 -15.82 8.48 -11.71
CA ARG A 106 -15.19 9.76 -11.29
C ARG A 106 -14.47 9.62 -9.95
N THR A 107 -15.01 8.81 -9.04
CA THR A 107 -14.37 8.51 -7.75
C THR A 107 -13.06 7.76 -7.97
N LEU A 108 -13.08 6.73 -8.83
CA LEU A 108 -11.91 5.95 -9.18
C LEU A 108 -10.80 6.81 -9.83
N GLU A 109 -11.17 7.74 -10.70
CA GLU A 109 -10.25 8.74 -11.27
C GLU A 109 -9.56 9.55 -10.16
N HIS A 110 -10.34 10.11 -9.23
CA HIS A 110 -9.81 10.99 -8.19
C HIS A 110 -8.98 10.24 -7.14
N VAL A 111 -9.37 9.00 -6.83
CA VAL A 111 -8.57 8.12 -5.97
C VAL A 111 -7.23 7.80 -6.60
N GLY A 112 -7.20 7.47 -7.90
CA GLY A 112 -5.94 7.18 -8.59
C GLY A 112 -4.97 8.36 -8.62
N TYR A 113 -5.47 9.59 -8.76
CA TYR A 113 -4.62 10.78 -8.59
C TYR A 113 -4.08 10.93 -7.15
N GLY A 114 -4.91 10.65 -6.15
CA GLY A 114 -4.49 10.75 -4.76
C GLY A 114 -3.41 9.74 -4.36
N LEU A 115 -3.17 8.67 -5.13
CA LEU A 115 -2.13 7.68 -4.82
C LEU A 115 -0.69 8.15 -5.04
N VAL A 116 -0.48 9.34 -5.63
CA VAL A 116 0.88 9.86 -5.90
C VAL A 116 1.78 9.87 -4.66
N PRO A 117 1.37 10.40 -3.49
CA PRO A 117 2.17 10.33 -2.26
C PRO A 117 2.46 8.89 -1.81
N VAL A 118 1.48 7.97 -1.88
CA VAL A 118 1.68 6.56 -1.51
C VAL A 118 2.79 5.92 -2.36
N ILE A 119 2.84 6.25 -3.64
CA ILE A 119 3.88 5.76 -4.56
C ILE A 119 5.26 6.30 -4.16
N ILE A 120 5.35 7.58 -3.78
CA ILE A 120 6.61 8.16 -3.28
C ILE A 120 7.07 7.43 -2.01
N GLY A 121 6.15 7.18 -1.07
CA GLY A 121 6.43 6.42 0.15
C GLY A 121 6.84 4.96 -0.14
N SER A 122 6.25 4.35 -1.16
CA SER A 122 6.59 2.98 -1.61
C SER A 122 7.99 2.93 -2.21
N CYS A 123 8.38 3.92 -3.02
CA CYS A 123 9.75 4.05 -3.51
C CYS A 123 10.75 4.19 -2.36
N LEU A 124 10.45 5.04 -1.37
CA LEU A 124 11.33 5.22 -0.22
C LEU A 124 11.44 3.93 0.61
N SER A 125 10.33 3.23 0.84
CA SER A 125 10.31 1.95 1.55
C SER A 125 11.10 0.88 0.81
N LEU A 126 11.02 0.85 -0.52
CA LEU A 126 11.85 -0.03 -1.36
C LEU A 126 13.34 0.29 -1.19
N LEU A 127 13.74 1.57 -1.21
CA LEU A 127 15.13 1.96 -0.98
C LEU A 127 15.62 1.55 0.42
N VAL A 128 14.79 1.72 1.45
CA VAL A 128 15.09 1.25 2.81
C VAL A 128 15.30 -0.27 2.83
N SER A 129 14.46 -1.03 2.11
CA SER A 129 14.61 -2.48 2.04
C SER A 129 15.98 -2.91 1.50
N LEU A 130 16.53 -2.22 0.50
CA LEU A 130 17.85 -2.55 -0.05
C LEU A 130 18.98 -2.42 0.99
N SER A 131 18.79 -1.66 2.07
CA SER A 131 19.76 -1.54 3.16
C SER A 131 19.53 -2.54 4.29
N TYR A 132 18.27 -2.83 4.65
CA TYR A 132 17.96 -3.69 5.79
C TYR A 132 17.92 -5.19 5.43
N LEU A 133 17.41 -5.54 4.24
CA LEU A 133 17.23 -6.93 3.84
C LEU A 133 18.52 -7.78 3.92
N PRO A 134 19.72 -7.26 3.56
CA PRO A 134 20.97 -8.02 3.71
C PRO A 134 21.42 -8.23 5.18
N MET A 135 20.85 -7.49 6.13
CA MET A 135 21.21 -7.57 7.56
C MET A 135 20.38 -8.59 8.33
N ILE A 136 19.28 -9.08 7.74
CA ILE A 136 18.37 -10.02 8.38
C ILE A 136 19.00 -11.41 8.34
N GLU A 137 19.16 -12.04 9.50
CA GLU A 137 19.61 -13.43 9.56
C GLU A 137 18.51 -14.36 9.04
N ILE A 138 18.85 -15.18 8.04
CA ILE A 138 17.89 -16.12 7.46
C ILE A 138 18.16 -17.51 8.04
N PRO A 139 17.40 -17.95 9.04
CA PRO A 139 17.50 -19.31 9.54
C PRO A 139 16.99 -20.30 8.47
N VAL A 140 17.60 -21.49 8.41
CA VAL A 140 17.27 -22.53 7.42
C VAL A 140 16.42 -23.63 8.05
N ILE A 141 15.28 -23.94 7.44
CA ILE A 141 14.37 -25.01 7.89
C ILE A 141 14.96 -26.36 7.50
N THR A 142 15.26 -27.17 8.52
CA THR A 142 15.79 -28.53 8.34
C THR A 142 14.69 -29.58 8.16
N ASN A 143 13.45 -29.30 8.60
CA ASN A 143 12.31 -30.19 8.42
C ASN A 143 11.02 -29.41 8.06
N ILE A 144 10.69 -29.36 6.77
CA ILE A 144 9.50 -28.66 6.25
C ILE A 144 8.18 -29.40 6.51
N GLN A 145 8.23 -30.65 6.97
CA GLN A 145 7.03 -31.43 7.29
C GLN A 145 6.54 -31.18 8.72
N ASP A 146 7.35 -30.51 9.55
CA ASP A 146 7.01 -30.16 10.93
C ASP A 146 6.46 -28.73 11.00
N PRO A 147 5.15 -28.54 11.23
CA PRO A 147 4.56 -27.21 11.35
C PRO A 147 5.15 -26.39 12.52
N ALA A 148 5.59 -27.05 13.59
CA ALA A 148 6.18 -26.37 14.74
C ALA A 148 7.57 -25.81 14.40
N ALA A 149 8.33 -26.49 13.54
CA ALA A 149 9.61 -26.00 13.03
C ALA A 149 9.43 -24.76 12.15
N ILE A 150 8.43 -24.76 11.27
CA ILE A 150 8.08 -23.59 10.43
C ILE A 150 7.69 -22.42 11.32
N GLN A 151 6.82 -22.64 12.31
CA GLN A 151 6.34 -21.57 13.19
C GLN A 151 7.45 -20.96 14.05
N ARG A 152 8.33 -21.78 14.63
CA ARG A 152 9.50 -21.31 15.37
C ARG A 152 10.42 -20.49 14.48
N MET A 153 10.53 -20.84 13.21
CA MET A 153 11.42 -20.11 12.33
C MET A 153 10.84 -18.78 11.87
N MET A 154 9.54 -18.74 11.59
CA MET A 154 8.83 -17.48 11.39
C MET A 154 9.01 -16.56 12.59
N SER A 155 8.92 -17.08 13.83
CA SER A 155 9.12 -16.24 15.02
C SER A 155 10.55 -15.69 15.11
N LEU A 156 11.58 -16.46 14.76
CA LEU A 156 12.97 -15.97 14.75
C LEU A 156 13.16 -14.79 13.79
N ILE A 157 12.54 -14.81 12.60
CA ILE A 157 12.61 -13.69 11.64
C ILE A 157 11.83 -12.49 12.17
N LEU A 158 10.64 -12.72 12.73
CA LEU A 158 9.81 -11.63 13.28
C LEU A 158 10.45 -10.97 14.51
N GLU A 159 11.29 -11.70 15.26
CA GLU A 159 12.05 -11.21 16.41
C GLU A 159 13.43 -10.65 16.03
N ASP A 160 13.87 -10.83 14.78
CA ASP A 160 15.15 -10.29 14.30
C ASP A 160 15.18 -8.75 14.43
N PRO A 161 16.22 -8.18 15.05
CA PRO A 161 16.30 -6.73 15.26
C PRO A 161 16.23 -5.92 13.96
N ALA A 162 16.89 -6.37 12.89
CA ALA A 162 16.89 -5.68 11.61
C ALA A 162 15.51 -5.75 10.93
N TYR A 163 14.82 -6.90 11.03
CA TYR A 163 13.45 -7.04 10.54
C TYR A 163 12.46 -6.13 11.28
N LEU A 164 12.57 -6.06 12.61
CA LEU A 164 11.73 -5.19 13.45
C LEU A 164 11.94 -3.71 13.12
N GLU A 165 13.20 -3.26 13.01
CA GLU A 165 13.52 -1.90 12.63
C GLU A 165 13.02 -1.58 11.21
N PHE A 166 13.28 -2.47 10.25
CA PHE A 166 12.79 -2.36 8.88
C PHE A 166 11.27 -2.17 8.83
N THR A 167 10.52 -3.05 9.52
CA THR A 167 9.05 -3.03 9.54
C THR A 167 8.52 -1.74 10.17
N ARG A 168 9.14 -1.26 11.26
CA ARG A 168 8.75 -0.01 11.92
C ARG A 168 9.01 1.21 11.04
N VAL A 169 10.21 1.30 10.46
CA VAL A 169 10.61 2.44 9.60
C VAL A 169 9.71 2.51 8.36
N THR A 170 9.51 1.39 7.66
CA THR A 170 8.64 1.34 6.47
C THR A 170 7.18 1.61 6.80
N SER A 171 6.69 1.16 7.96
CA SER A 171 5.33 1.46 8.43
C SER A 171 5.13 2.94 8.74
N LEU A 172 6.11 3.60 9.36
CA LEU A 172 6.06 5.05 9.61
C LEU A 172 6.06 5.84 8.30
N ILE A 173 6.93 5.47 7.35
CA ILE A 173 6.93 6.04 6.00
C ILE A 173 5.54 5.88 5.37
N SER A 174 5.01 4.65 5.36
CA SER A 174 3.68 4.34 4.81
C SER A 174 2.59 5.24 5.39
N VAL A 175 2.53 5.40 6.72
CA VAL A 175 1.52 6.23 7.39
C VAL A 175 1.68 7.71 7.06
N ILE A 176 2.91 8.24 7.03
CA ILE A 176 3.16 9.65 6.69
C ILE A 176 2.68 9.95 5.26
N PHE A 177 3.05 9.10 4.30
CA PHE A 177 2.65 9.29 2.90
C PHE A 177 1.17 8.98 2.67
N LEU A 178 0.57 8.09 3.45
CA LEU A 178 -0.88 7.87 3.44
C LEU A 178 -1.64 9.07 3.99
N ALA A 179 -1.15 9.72 5.05
CA ALA A 179 -1.75 10.96 5.56
C ALA A 179 -1.70 12.08 4.52
N TRP A 180 -0.60 12.18 3.76
CA TRP A 180 -0.52 13.08 2.62
C TRP A 180 -1.52 12.72 1.51
N SER A 181 -1.62 11.43 1.15
CA SER A 181 -2.62 10.92 0.21
C SER A 181 -4.05 11.24 0.66
N ALA A 182 -4.34 11.12 1.95
CA ALA A 182 -5.64 11.46 2.53
C ALA A 182 -5.99 12.94 2.32
N ASN A 183 -5.02 13.85 2.48
CA ASN A 183 -5.23 15.26 2.16
C ASN A 183 -5.67 15.46 0.69
N LEU A 184 -5.05 14.75 -0.26
CA LEU A 184 -5.47 14.79 -1.66
C LEU A 184 -6.86 14.20 -1.86
N TRP A 185 -7.13 13.03 -1.28
CA TRP A 185 -8.42 12.37 -1.38
C TRP A 185 -9.56 13.17 -0.76
N ILE A 186 -9.34 13.95 0.30
CA ILE A 186 -10.40 14.81 0.86
C ILE A 186 -10.95 15.75 -0.21
N PHE A 187 -10.08 16.45 -0.94
CA PHE A 187 -10.51 17.32 -2.04
C PHE A 187 -11.00 16.51 -3.25
N GLY A 188 -10.35 15.39 -3.56
CA GLY A 188 -10.77 14.50 -4.64
C GLY A 188 -12.21 14.01 -4.45
N ILE A 189 -12.52 13.47 -3.28
CA ILE A 189 -13.85 12.94 -2.95
C ILE A 189 -14.87 14.06 -2.79
N ARG A 190 -14.49 15.22 -2.23
CA ARG A 190 -15.33 16.41 -2.20
C ARG A 190 -15.88 16.73 -3.60
N HIS A 191 -15.02 16.82 -4.61
CA HIS A 191 -15.42 17.15 -5.98
C HIS A 191 -16.08 15.99 -6.69
N ALA A 192 -15.52 14.78 -6.61
CA ALA A 192 -16.06 13.59 -7.28
C ALA A 192 -17.45 13.18 -6.80
N ARG A 193 -17.75 13.46 -5.53
CA ARG A 193 -19.01 13.09 -4.86
C ARG A 193 -19.90 14.28 -4.50
N ALA A 194 -19.54 15.49 -4.95
CA ALA A 194 -20.25 16.75 -4.66
C ALA A 194 -20.56 16.95 -3.16
N LEU A 195 -19.60 16.62 -2.29
CA LEU A 195 -19.74 16.74 -0.84
C LEU A 195 -19.28 18.10 -0.32
N THR A 196 -19.72 18.45 0.90
CA THR A 196 -19.05 19.48 1.68
C THR A 196 -17.67 18.99 2.13
N VAL A 197 -16.75 19.92 2.42
CA VAL A 197 -15.41 19.58 2.94
C VAL A 197 -15.51 18.76 4.24
N LYS A 198 -16.45 19.11 5.13
CA LYS A 198 -16.66 18.38 6.40
C LYS A 198 -17.07 16.93 6.18
N SER A 199 -17.98 16.67 5.25
CA SER A 199 -18.39 15.30 4.92
C SER A 199 -17.27 14.52 4.25
N ALA A 200 -16.53 15.14 3.31
CA ALA A 200 -15.40 14.50 2.66
C ALA A 200 -14.27 14.13 3.65
N LEU A 201 -14.02 14.99 4.65
CA LEU A 201 -13.10 14.70 5.75
C LEU A 201 -13.48 13.39 6.46
N VAL A 202 -14.74 13.21 6.85
CA VAL A 202 -15.18 11.99 7.54
C VAL A 202 -15.06 10.77 6.62
N VAL A 203 -15.51 10.88 5.36
CA VAL A 203 -15.47 9.79 4.38
C VAL A 203 -14.04 9.28 4.14
N VAL A 204 -13.05 10.17 4.13
CA VAL A 204 -11.65 9.81 3.86
C VAL A 204 -10.89 9.46 5.13
N LEU A 205 -11.00 10.27 6.19
CA LEU A 205 -10.18 10.10 7.38
C LEU A 205 -10.57 8.87 8.19
N VAL A 206 -11.84 8.48 8.26
CA VAL A 206 -12.25 7.29 9.02
C VAL A 206 -11.52 6.03 8.53
N PRO A 207 -11.63 5.62 7.24
CA PRO A 207 -10.91 4.43 6.77
C PRO A 207 -9.39 4.61 6.76
N VAL A 208 -8.87 5.81 6.46
CA VAL A 208 -7.42 6.04 6.48
C VAL A 208 -6.85 5.90 7.89
N VAL A 209 -7.46 6.53 8.89
CA VAL A 209 -7.00 6.46 10.28
C VAL A 209 -7.11 5.04 10.82
N LEU A 210 -8.20 4.32 10.53
CA LEU A 210 -8.34 2.91 10.91
C LEU A 210 -7.22 2.04 10.30
N TYR A 211 -6.94 2.23 9.01
CA TYR A 211 -5.86 1.53 8.33
C TYR A 211 -4.48 1.90 8.94
N SER A 212 -4.22 3.18 9.18
CA SER A 212 -2.97 3.64 9.82
C SER A 212 -2.79 3.06 11.21
N ILE A 213 -3.84 3.00 12.03
CA ILE A 213 -3.80 2.37 13.35
C ILE A 213 -3.47 0.88 13.21
N ALA A 214 -4.13 0.17 12.29
CA ALA A 214 -3.86 -1.26 12.07
C ALA A 214 -2.40 -1.50 11.65
N VAL A 215 -1.88 -0.72 10.70
CA VAL A 215 -0.48 -0.81 10.25
C VAL A 215 0.50 -0.58 11.40
N LEU A 216 0.30 0.47 12.20
CA LEU A 216 1.18 0.76 13.33
C LEU A 216 1.05 -0.28 14.44
N ALA A 217 -0.17 -0.75 14.73
CA ALA A 217 -0.38 -1.79 15.73
C ALA A 217 0.36 -3.09 15.38
N LEU A 218 0.39 -3.45 14.10
CA LEU A 218 1.17 -4.60 13.60
C LEU A 218 2.68 -4.33 13.71
N ALA A 219 3.15 -3.19 13.23
CA ALA A 219 4.58 -2.85 13.20
C ALA A 219 5.21 -2.73 14.61
N PHE A 220 4.42 -2.36 15.60
CA PHE A 220 4.85 -2.23 16.99
C PHE A 220 4.44 -3.43 17.87
N GLY A 221 3.93 -4.51 17.27
CA GLY A 221 3.61 -5.76 17.98
C GLY A 221 2.44 -5.64 18.97
N VAL A 222 1.59 -4.62 18.83
CA VAL A 222 0.38 -4.44 19.65
C VAL A 222 -0.69 -5.46 19.24
N ILE A 223 -0.74 -5.80 17.95
CA ILE A 223 -1.62 -6.84 17.38
C ILE A 223 -0.74 -7.81 16.60
N THR A 224 -0.99 -9.11 16.73
CA THR A 224 -0.39 -10.15 15.90
C THR A 224 -1.48 -10.81 15.07
N PHE A 225 -1.24 -11.03 13.77
CA PHE A 225 -2.17 -11.83 12.97
C PHE A 225 -2.05 -13.31 13.36
N PRO A 226 -3.16 -13.99 13.69
CA PRO A 226 -3.13 -15.44 13.86
C PRO A 226 -2.79 -16.08 12.49
N GLY A 227 -1.59 -16.64 12.38
CA GLY A 227 -1.12 -17.32 11.16
C GLY A 227 0.22 -16.86 10.58
N GLY A 228 0.85 -15.80 11.12
CA GLY A 228 2.26 -15.50 10.82
C GLY A 228 2.54 -14.88 9.44
N PHE A 229 1.67 -14.01 8.93
CA PHE A 229 1.96 -13.19 7.75
C PHE A 229 1.89 -11.71 8.11
N THR A 230 3.01 -11.02 7.95
CA THR A 230 3.16 -9.56 7.89
C THR A 230 3.63 -9.18 6.50
#